data_AF-A0A7V4G061-F1
#
_entry.id   AF-A0A7V4G061-F1
#
_cell.length_a   1.000
_cell.length_b   1.000
_cell.length_c   1.000
_cell.angle_alpha   90.00
_cell.angle_beta   90.00
_cell.angle_gamma   90.00
#
_symmetry.space_group_name_H-M   'P 1'
#
loop_
_entity.id
_entity.type
_entity.pdbx_description
1 polymer ?
#
loop_
_entity_poly.entity_id
_entity_poly.type
_entity_poly.pdbx_seq_one_letter_code
_entity_poly.pdbx_strand_id
1 'polypeptide(L)'
;MELTLFLDHACNLRCSDMAGRAYGAMFRAVRRAWLLLAPRADLVLANSEAGLAHHVELGLRARATRIIANGIDTDRFRPDGDARGRIRRELGLAPDARVVVHVARVDPMKDHPTLLAAMGRVPEAVLLLV
;
A
#
# COMPACT_ATOMS: atom_id res chain seq x y z
N MET A 1 7.39 -8.53 -4.38
CA MET A 1 6.93 -8.15 -5.74
C MET A 1 6.07 -9.30 -6.22
N GLU A 2 4.81 -9.36 -5.78
CA GLU A 2 3.84 -10.32 -6.32
C GLU A 2 3.07 -9.61 -7.44
N LEU A 3 3.52 -9.84 -8.67
CA LEU A 3 2.78 -9.47 -9.86
C LEU A 3 2.15 -10.75 -10.41
N THR A 4 0.82 -10.78 -10.39
CA THR A 4 -0.04 -11.59 -11.26
C THR A 4 -0.26 -13.06 -10.83
N LEU A 5 -1.43 -13.33 -10.23
CA LEU A 5 -2.11 -14.62 -10.40
C LEU A 5 -2.96 -14.49 -11.68
N PHE A 6 -2.61 -15.24 -12.71
CA PHE A 6 -3.50 -15.45 -13.86
C PHE A 6 -4.55 -16.48 -13.45
N LEU A 7 -5.78 -16.01 -13.19
CA LEU A 7 -6.96 -16.84 -13.39
C LEU A 7 -7.35 -16.59 -14.85
N ASP A 8 -7.58 -17.64 -15.64
CA ASP A 8 -7.54 -17.68 -17.11
C ASP A 8 -8.33 -16.61 -17.92
N HIS A 9 -9.03 -15.67 -17.27
CA HIS A 9 -9.77 -14.56 -17.86
C HIS A 9 -9.56 -13.17 -17.20
N ALA A 10 -8.84 -13.08 -16.07
CA ALA A 10 -8.72 -11.84 -15.29
C ALA A 10 -7.28 -11.52 -14.87
N CYS A 11 -6.92 -10.23 -14.94
CA CYS A 11 -5.63 -9.71 -14.50
C CYS A 11 -5.80 -8.80 -13.28
N ASN A 12 -4.96 -8.98 -12.26
CA ASN A 12 -5.05 -8.21 -11.01
C ASN A 12 -4.07 -7.01 -11.01
N LEU A 13 -4.62 -5.82 -10.76
CA LEU A 13 -3.92 -4.55 -10.58
C LEU A 13 -3.99 -4.14 -9.10
N ARG A 14 -2.90 -4.31 -8.36
CA ARG A 14 -2.83 -3.99 -6.92
C ARG A 14 -1.95 -2.79 -6.59
N CYS A 15 -1.28 -2.23 -7.59
CA CYS A 15 -0.41 -1.08 -7.42
C CYS A 15 -1.15 0.20 -7.79
N SER A 16 -0.90 1.24 -6.98
CA SER A 16 -1.20 2.63 -7.32
C SER A 16 0.05 3.32 -7.86
N ASP A 17 0.11 4.65 -7.81
CA ASP A 17 1.36 5.37 -8.08
C ASP A 17 2.46 4.91 -7.12
N MET A 18 3.39 4.13 -7.65
CA MET A 18 4.56 3.63 -6.93
C MET A 18 5.78 4.49 -7.28
N ALA A 19 5.68 5.82 -7.17
CA ALA A 19 6.78 6.78 -7.27
C ALA A 19 7.85 6.36 -8.30
N GLY A 20 7.44 6.11 -9.55
CA GLY A 20 8.18 5.24 -10.49
C GLY A 20 9.63 5.62 -10.84
N ARG A 21 10.08 6.81 -10.41
CA ARG A 21 11.48 7.28 -10.46
C ARG A 21 12.38 6.62 -9.41
N ALA A 22 11.80 6.21 -8.28
CA ALA A 22 12.50 5.54 -7.19
C ALA A 22 12.80 4.05 -7.48
N TYR A 23 12.24 3.50 -8.56
CA TYR A 23 12.41 2.10 -8.96
C TYR A 23 13.21 1.97 -10.26
N GLY A 24 14.02 0.92 -10.35
CA GLY A 24 15.00 0.70 -11.43
C GLY A 24 14.40 0.39 -12.80
N ALA A 25 15.29 0.20 -13.79
CA ALA A 25 14.89 -0.07 -15.18
C ALA A 25 14.02 -1.33 -15.33
N MET A 26 14.31 -2.37 -14.55
CA MET A 26 13.51 -3.60 -14.52
C MET A 26 12.04 -3.32 -14.18
N PHE A 27 11.76 -2.50 -13.17
CA PHE A 27 10.38 -2.16 -12.80
C PHE A 27 9.65 -1.47 -13.96
N ARG A 28 10.31 -0.53 -14.64
CA ARG A 28 9.74 0.16 -15.80
C ARG A 28 9.46 -0.82 -16.95
N ALA A 29 10.37 -1.75 -17.20
CA ALA A 29 10.20 -2.78 -18.23
C ALA A 29 9.02 -3.70 -17.91
N VAL A 30 8.93 -4.21 -16.68
CA VAL A 30 7.82 -5.06 -16.22
C VAL A 30 6.49 -4.32 -16.30
N ARG A 31 6.44 -3.07 -15.85
CA ARG A 31 5.21 -2.24 -15.95
C ARG A 31 4.79 -2.02 -17.39
N ARG A 32 5.73 -1.73 -18.29
CA ARG A 32 5.44 -1.58 -19.74
C ARG A 32 4.93 -2.89 -20.34
N ALA A 33 5.58 -4.01 -20.05
CA ALA A 33 5.14 -5.31 -20.50
C ALA A 33 3.72 -5.62 -19.99
N TRP A 34 3.45 -5.34 -18.71
CA TRP A 34 2.12 -5.52 -18.13
C TRP A 34 1.07 -4.65 -18.84
N LEU A 35 1.34 -3.36 -19.10
CA LEU A 35 0.41 -2.48 -19.82
C LEU A 35 0.10 -2.97 -21.25
N LEU A 36 1.06 -3.65 -21.90
CA LEU A 36 0.87 -4.24 -23.23
C LEU A 36 0.12 -5.58 -23.20
N LEU A 37 0.20 -6.32 -22.09
CA LEU A 37 -0.40 -7.64 -21.92
C LEU A 37 -1.79 -7.59 -21.29
N ALA A 38 -2.05 -6.66 -20.37
CA ALA A 38 -3.32 -6.48 -19.68
C ALA A 38 -4.56 -6.39 -20.61
N PRO A 39 -4.49 -5.77 -21.80
CA PRO A 39 -5.60 -5.76 -22.77
C PRO A 39 -6.01 -7.15 -23.31
N ARG A 40 -5.19 -8.19 -23.11
CA ARG A 40 -5.50 -9.58 -23.48
C ARG A 40 -6.41 -10.26 -22.46
N ALA A 41 -6.49 -9.75 -21.22
CA ALA A 41 -7.43 -10.24 -20.24
C ALA A 41 -8.84 -9.73 -20.53
N ASP A 42 -9.85 -10.53 -20.20
CA ASP A 42 -11.25 -10.12 -20.33
C ASP A 42 -11.62 -9.08 -19.26
N LEU A 43 -10.94 -9.13 -18.12
CA LEU A 43 -11.18 -8.24 -16.99
C LEU A 43 -9.87 -7.81 -16.30
N VAL A 44 -9.74 -6.52 -15.98
CA VAL A 44 -8.73 -6.02 -15.03
C VAL A 44 -9.40 -5.68 -13.71
N LEU A 45 -8.96 -6.35 -12.65
CA LEU A 45 -9.42 -6.13 -11.28
C LEU A 45 -8.45 -5.18 -10.58
N ALA A 46 -8.91 -3.97 -10.26
CA ALA A 46 -8.16 -3.02 -9.45
C ALA A 46 -8.59 -3.09 -7.98
N ASN A 47 -7.67 -2.85 -7.05
CA ASN A 47 -8.02 -2.76 -5.62
C ASN A 47 -8.47 -1.35 -5.18
N SER A 48 -8.39 -0.35 -6.07
CA SER A 48 -8.76 1.04 -5.78
C SER A 48 -9.04 1.83 -7.06
N GLU A 49 -9.83 2.89 -6.94
CA GLU A 49 -10.08 3.85 -8.02
C GLU A 49 -8.80 4.59 -8.42
N ALA A 50 -8.05 5.08 -7.42
CA ALA A 50 -6.80 5.80 -7.63
C ALA A 50 -5.77 4.94 -8.38
N GLY A 51 -5.63 3.67 -8.02
CA GLY A 51 -4.73 2.77 -8.72
C GLY A 51 -5.13 2.52 -10.17
N LEU A 52 -6.42 2.34 -10.42
CA LEU A 52 -6.93 2.19 -11.79
C LEU A 52 -6.72 3.46 -12.62
N ALA A 53 -7.10 4.62 -12.10
CA ALA A 53 -6.94 5.92 -12.77
C ALA A 53 -5.48 6.17 -13.16
N HIS A 54 -4.55 5.96 -12.22
CA HIS A 54 -3.12 6.08 -12.50
C HIS A 54 -2.65 5.17 -13.65
N HIS A 55 -3.13 3.93 -13.71
CA HIS A 55 -2.73 3.01 -14.79
C HIS A 55 -3.38 3.35 -16.13
N VAL A 56 -4.60 3.91 -16.13
CA VAL A 56 -5.24 4.47 -17.32
C VAL A 56 -4.43 5.65 -17.86
N GLU A 57 -3.99 6.57 -17.00
CA GLU A 57 -3.09 7.67 -17.37
C GLU A 57 -1.75 7.18 -17.94
N LEU A 58 -1.25 6.05 -17.43
CA LEU A 58 -0.05 5.38 -17.95
C LEU A 58 -0.28 4.61 -19.27
N GLY A 59 -1.53 4.52 -19.76
CA GLY A 59 -1.87 3.91 -21.04
C GLY A 59 -2.51 2.53 -20.97
N LEU A 60 -3.05 2.11 -19.82
CA LEU A 60 -3.84 0.87 -19.70
C LEU A 60 -5.08 0.95 -20.61
N ARG A 61 -5.24 -0.04 -21.49
CA ARG A 61 -6.41 -0.21 -22.36
C ARG A 61 -7.10 -1.55 -22.12
N ALA A 62 -7.75 -1.68 -20.97
CA ALA A 62 -8.46 -2.91 -20.60
C ALA A 62 -9.81 -3.05 -21.34
N ARG A 63 -10.22 -4.29 -21.63
CA ARG A 63 -11.55 -4.58 -22.20
C ARG A 63 -12.68 -4.27 -21.22
N ALA A 64 -12.48 -4.64 -19.97
CA ALA A 64 -13.35 -4.31 -18.85
C ALA A 64 -12.50 -4.09 -17.58
N THR A 65 -13.02 -3.25 -16.68
CA THR A 65 -12.41 -2.97 -15.38
C THR A 65 -13.45 -3.11 -14.27
N ARG A 66 -13.00 -3.62 -13.11
CA ARG A 66 -13.79 -3.65 -11.87
C ARG A 66 -12.90 -3.34 -10.69
N ILE A 67 -13.49 -2.74 -9.67
CA ILE A 67 -12.82 -2.41 -8.43
C ILE A 67 -13.30 -3.37 -7.36
N ILE A 68 -12.37 -4.10 -6.77
CA ILE A 68 -12.62 -4.97 -5.62
C ILE A 68 -11.56 -4.61 -4.58
N ALA A 69 -11.97 -3.86 -3.56
CA ALA A 69 -11.08 -3.46 -2.49
C ALA A 69 -10.46 -4.69 -1.80
N ASN A 70 -9.23 -4.52 -1.28
CA ASN A 70 -8.61 -5.57 -0.47
C ASN A 70 -9.49 -5.84 0.76
N GLY A 71 -9.79 -7.11 1.02
CA GLY A 71 -10.42 -7.51 2.27
C GLY A 71 -9.45 -7.39 3.45
N ILE A 72 -10.01 -7.22 4.64
CA ILE A 72 -9.32 -7.37 5.92
C ILE A 72 -10.07 -8.41 6.75
N ASP A 73 -9.34 -9.30 7.40
CA ASP A 73 -9.92 -10.30 8.30
C ASP A 73 -10.44 -9.59 9.56
N THR A 74 -11.75 -9.41 9.64
CA THR A 74 -12.40 -8.68 10.74
C THR A 74 -12.42 -9.45 12.05
N ASP A 75 -12.28 -10.77 12.00
CA ASP A 75 -12.20 -11.59 13.22
C ASP A 75 -10.82 -11.44 13.87
N ARG A 76 -9.78 -11.38 13.03
CA ARG A 76 -8.41 -11.11 13.46
C ARG A 76 -8.18 -9.64 13.83
N PHE A 77 -8.65 -8.70 13.01
CA PHE A 77 -8.40 -7.27 13.15
C PHE A 77 -9.59 -6.53 13.79
N ARG A 78 -10.03 -7.02 14.94
CA ARG A 78 -11.05 -6.35 15.77
C ARG A 78 -10.42 -5.56 16.91
N PRO A 79 -11.02 -4.43 17.35
CA PRO A 79 -10.57 -3.71 18.53
C PRO A 79 -10.54 -4.61 19.77
N ASP A 80 -9.43 -4.58 20.50
CA ASP A 80 -9.27 -5.22 21.82
C ASP A 80 -9.10 -4.10 22.86
N GLY A 81 -10.05 -4.02 23.79
CA GLY A 81 -10.09 -2.97 24.82
C GLY A 81 -8.89 -2.97 25.76
N ASP A 82 -8.26 -4.13 25.96
CA ASP A 82 -7.14 -4.30 26.87
C ASP A 82 -5.78 -4.25 26.14
N ALA A 83 -5.75 -4.56 24.84
CA ALA A 83 -4.52 -4.59 24.04
C ALA A 83 -3.75 -3.28 24.13
N ARG A 84 -4.45 -2.14 24.10
CA ARG A 84 -3.82 -0.83 24.20
C ARG A 84 -2.99 -0.66 25.48
N GLY A 85 -3.56 -1.02 26.63
CA GLY A 85 -2.88 -0.90 27.92
C GLY A 85 -1.72 -1.88 28.03
N ARG A 86 -1.91 -3.13 27.57
CA ARG A 86 -0.86 -4.15 27.55
C ARG A 86 0.34 -3.73 26.69
N ILE A 87 0.11 -3.37 25.43
CA ILE A 87 1.17 -2.99 24.48
C ILE A 87 1.91 -1.73 24.97
N ARG A 88 1.21 -0.74 25.53
CA ARG A 88 1.88 0.44 26.08
C ARG A 88 2.83 0.09 27.22
N ARG A 89 2.43 -0.80 28.14
CA ARG A 89 3.31 -1.25 29.24
C ARG A 89 4.50 -2.03 28.70
N GLU A 90 4.28 -2.94 27.75
CA GLU A 90 5.35 -3.72 27.12
C GLU A 90 6.40 -2.82 26.43
N LEU A 91 5.95 -1.72 25.82
CA LEU A 91 6.82 -0.74 25.15
C LEU A 91 7.32 0.38 26.08
N GLY A 92 7.01 0.37 27.37
CA GLY A 92 7.41 1.41 28.33
C GLY A 92 6.78 2.80 28.06
N LEU A 93 5.64 2.85 27.37
CA LEU A 93 4.94 4.09 27.01
C LEU A 93 4.01 4.54 28.12
N ALA A 94 4.04 5.84 28.44
CA ALA A 94 3.09 6.43 29.38
C ALA A 94 1.63 6.22 28.88
N PRO A 95 0.64 6.06 29.78
CA PRO A 95 -0.75 5.83 29.39
C PRO A 95 -1.33 6.93 28.49
N ASP A 96 -0.92 8.17 28.73
CA ASP A 96 -1.36 9.40 28.09
C ASP A 96 -0.43 9.88 26.96
N ALA A 97 0.72 9.23 26.76
CA ALA A 97 1.66 9.61 25.69
C ALA A 97 0.97 9.62 24.32
N ARG A 98 1.20 10.70 23.57
CA ARG A 98 0.82 10.80 22.15
C ARG A 98 1.75 9.90 21.36
N VAL A 99 1.17 8.89 20.69
CA VAL A 99 1.95 7.89 19.95
C VAL A 99 1.54 7.95 18.49
N VAL A 100 2.50 8.18 17.61
CA VAL A 100 2.38 8.04 16.16
C VAL A 100 2.97 6.69 15.77
N VAL A 101 2.21 5.88 15.04
CA VAL A 101 2.67 4.55 14.60
C VAL A 101 2.74 4.54 13.08
N HIS A 102 3.87 4.09 12.55
CA HIS A 102 4.05 3.87 11.13
C HIS A 102 4.47 2.42 10.90
N VAL A 103 3.49 1.60 10.48
CA VAL A 103 3.71 0.19 10.11
C VAL A 103 3.96 0.10 8.61
N ALA A 104 5.21 -0.01 8.20
CA ALA A 104 5.58 -0.03 6.80
C ALA A 104 6.97 -0.61 6.56
N ARG A 105 7.12 -1.35 5.44
CA ARG A 105 8.44 -1.71 4.92
C ARG A 105 9.23 -0.46 4.58
N VAL A 106 10.56 -0.51 4.76
CA VAL A 106 11.49 0.50 4.25
C VAL A 106 11.45 0.51 2.71
N ASP A 107 10.65 1.42 2.19
CA ASP A 107 10.28 1.50 0.78
C ASP A 107 10.06 2.97 0.42
N PRO A 108 10.56 3.48 -0.73
CA PRO A 108 10.40 4.88 -1.11
C PRO A 108 8.94 5.35 -1.12
N MET A 109 7.99 4.47 -1.46
CA MET A 109 6.56 4.79 -1.48
C MET A 109 5.99 5.13 -0.09
N LYS A 110 6.68 4.76 0.99
CA LYS A 110 6.24 4.97 2.37
C LYS A 110 6.74 6.28 2.96
N ASP A 111 7.65 6.95 2.25
CA ASP A 111 8.12 8.30 2.54
C ASP A 111 8.48 8.55 4.02
N HIS A 112 9.28 7.62 4.57
CA HIS A 112 9.87 7.74 5.90
C HIS A 112 10.57 9.09 6.14
N PRO A 113 11.29 9.69 5.16
CA PRO A 113 11.91 11.01 5.36
C PRO A 113 10.90 12.10 5.71
N THR A 114 9.77 12.18 5.01
CA THR A 114 8.72 13.17 5.32
C THR A 114 8.12 12.94 6.70
N LEU A 115 7.88 11.69 7.09
CA LEU A 115 7.41 11.36 8.44
C LEU A 115 8.40 11.82 9.53
N LEU A 116 9.69 11.51 9.37
CA LEU A 116 10.72 11.90 10.34
C LEU A 116 10.85 13.43 10.44
N ALA A 117 10.79 14.13 9.30
CA ALA A 117 10.78 15.60 9.29
C ALA A 117 9.55 16.18 9.99
N ALA A 118 8.38 15.55 9.83
CA ALA A 118 7.16 15.95 10.53
C ALA A 118 7.27 15.71 12.05
N MET A 119 7.85 14.59 12.47
CA MET A 119 8.05 14.29 13.90
C MET A 119 8.98 15.29 14.60
N GLY A 120 9.95 15.86 13.87
CA GLY A 120 10.76 16.98 14.38
C GLY A 120 9.95 18.23 14.77
N ARG A 121 8.69 18.34 14.33
CA ARG A 121 7.77 19.44 14.66
C ARG A 121 6.82 19.13 15.83
N VAL A 122 6.80 17.88 16.30
CA VAL A 122 5.96 17.39 17.41
C VAL A 122 6.81 16.57 18.40
N PRO A 123 7.80 17.20 19.05
CA PRO A 123 8.80 16.48 19.87
C PRO A 123 8.19 15.79 21.09
N GLU A 124 6.96 16.13 21.49
CA GLU A 124 6.24 15.48 22.59
C GLU A 124 5.61 14.14 22.20
N ALA A 125 5.51 13.84 20.91
CA ALA A 125 4.94 12.61 20.42
C ALA A 125 6.02 11.53 20.26
N VAL A 126 5.69 10.31 20.69
CA VAL A 126 6.55 9.14 20.48
C VAL A 126 6.25 8.53 19.12
N LEU A 127 7.27 8.35 18.29
CA LEU A 127 7.17 7.62 17.02
C LEU A 127 7.53 6.16 17.21
N LEU A 128 6.62 5.25 16.80
CA LEU A 128 6.90 3.83 16.64
C LEU A 128 7.00 3.51 15.13
N LEU A 129 8.19 3.12 14.68
CA LEU A 129 8.43 2.59 13.34
C LEU A 129 8.42 1.07 13.41
N VAL A 130 7.55 0.42 12.64
CA VAL A 130 7.30 -1.03 12.65
C VAL A 130 7.36 -1.61 11.24
#